data_AF-A0A938IFV9-F1
#
_entry.id   AF-A0A938IFV9-F1
#
_cell.length_a   1.000
_cell.length_b   1.000
_cell.length_c   1.000
_cell.angle_alpha   90.00
_cell.angle_beta   90.00
_cell.angle_gamma   90.00
#
_symmetry.space_group_name_H-M   'P 1'
#
loop_
_entity.id
_entity.type
_entity.pdbx_description
1 polymer ?
#
loop_
_entity_poly.entity_id
_entity_poly.type
_entity_poly.pdbx_seq_one_letter_code
_entity_poly.pdbx_strand_id
1 'polypeptide(L)'
;MKQVALSEIKDDLSKYLRLAEKDEIVITRHGKPAGILVGFASEDDWFDYKLEHDPRFLERIRRARKSLEAGKGIKLEDVPLEPKATSRRTKRRS
;
A
#
# COMPACT_ATOMS: atom_id res chain seq x y z
N MET A 1 -2.55 19.24 -2.90
CA MET A 1 -1.89 19.37 -1.57
C MET A 1 -2.31 20.67 -0.87
N LYS A 2 -3.09 20.55 0.22
CA LYS A 2 -3.65 21.69 0.99
C LYS A 2 -3.03 21.75 2.39
N GLN A 3 -2.89 22.94 2.98
CA GLN A 3 -2.47 23.08 4.38
C GLN A 3 -3.66 23.52 5.25
N VAL A 4 -3.84 22.89 6.40
CA VAL A 4 -4.97 23.14 7.31
C VAL A 4 -4.47 23.12 8.75
N ALA A 5 -4.96 24.02 9.61
CA ALA A 5 -4.61 24.01 11.02
C ALA A 5 -5.24 22.81 11.76
N LEU A 6 -4.51 22.25 12.73
CA LEU A 6 -5.01 21.14 13.55
C LEU A 6 -6.34 21.48 14.26
N SER A 7 -6.56 22.73 14.64
CA SER A 7 -7.83 23.18 15.22
C SER A 7 -8.99 23.02 14.24
N GLU A 8 -8.82 23.43 12.99
CA GLU A 8 -9.86 23.31 11.96
C GLU A 8 -10.18 21.84 11.66
N ILE A 9 -9.17 20.96 11.67
CA ILE A 9 -9.40 19.52 11.47
C ILE A 9 -10.18 18.91 12.64
N LYS A 10 -9.92 19.34 13.87
CA LYS A 10 -10.66 18.86 15.05
C LYS A 10 -12.13 19.26 14.99
N ASP A 11 -12.42 20.45 14.47
CA ASP A 11 -13.78 20.97 14.39
C ASP A 11 -14.59 20.30 13.27
N ASP A 12 -13.95 19.83 12.19
CA ASP A 12 -14.65 19.28 11.01
C ASP A 12 -13.92 18.09 10.35
N LEU A 13 -13.54 17.09 11.16
CA LEU A 13 -12.75 15.94 10.69
C LEU A 13 -13.41 15.20 9.52
N SER A 14 -14.73 15.01 9.57
CA SER A 14 -15.49 14.29 8.53
C SER A 14 -15.38 14.97 7.16
N LYS A 15 -15.42 16.31 7.10
CA LYS A 15 -15.22 17.05 5.85
C LYS A 15 -13.80 16.85 5.32
N TYR A 16 -12.81 16.94 6.20
CA TYR A 16 -11.41 16.81 5.79
C TYR A 16 -11.05 15.38 5.37
N LEU A 17 -11.67 14.35 5.94
CA LEU A 17 -11.54 12.97 5.46
C LEU A 17 -12.03 12.84 4.01
N ARG A 18 -13.20 13.40 3.67
CA ARG A 18 -13.73 13.39 2.29
C ARG A 18 -12.85 14.17 1.31
N LEU A 19 -12.24 15.25 1.77
CA LEU A 19 -11.27 16.00 0.95
C LEU A 19 -9.98 15.18 0.74
N ALA A 20 -9.55 14.47 1.79
CA ALA A 20 -8.33 13.67 1.78
C ALA A 20 -8.41 12.44 0.87
N GLU A 21 -9.61 11.98 0.49
CA GLU A 21 -9.81 10.96 -0.55
C GLU A 21 -9.26 11.39 -1.93
N LYS A 22 -9.17 12.71 -2.18
CA LYS A 22 -8.76 13.26 -3.48
C LYS A 22 -7.42 13.98 -3.44
N ASP A 23 -7.11 14.61 -2.32
CA ASP A 23 -5.95 15.48 -2.17
C ASP A 23 -5.30 15.29 -0.80
N GLU A 24 -3.97 15.14 -0.76
CA GLU A 24 -3.24 15.15 0.50
C GLU A 24 -3.39 16.48 1.25
N ILE A 25 -3.60 16.38 2.57
CA ILE A 25 -3.74 17.54 3.45
C ILE A 25 -2.61 17.57 4.47
N VAL A 26 -1.79 18.61 4.45
CA VAL A 26 -0.80 18.88 5.49
C VAL A 26 -1.49 19.52 6.68
N ILE A 27 -1.37 18.85 7.82
CA ILE A 27 -1.84 19.34 9.11
C ILE A 27 -0.75 20.24 9.70
N THR A 28 -1.10 21.46 10.09
CA THR A 28 -0.19 22.38 10.75
C THR A 28 -0.55 22.58 12.22
N ARG A 29 0.46 22.77 13.07
CA ARG A 29 0.31 23.16 14.48
C ARG A 29 1.15 24.41 14.73
N HIS A 30 0.51 25.50 15.16
CA HIS A 30 1.15 26.82 15.29
C HIS A 30 1.86 27.26 14.00
N GLY A 31 1.23 27.03 12.84
CA GLY A 31 1.77 27.39 11.52
C GLY A 31 2.91 26.50 11.01
N LYS A 32 3.32 25.46 11.76
CA LYS A 32 4.36 24.51 11.33
C LYS A 32 3.75 23.17 10.91
N PRO A 33 4.22 22.51 9.84
CA PRO A 33 3.79 21.17 9.47
C PRO A 33 3.97 20.19 10.64
N ALA A 34 2.94 19.39 10.90
CA ALA A 34 2.89 18.43 12.01
C ALA A 34 2.51 17.01 11.55
N GLY A 35 1.82 16.89 10.42
CA GLY A 35 1.42 15.60 9.86
C GLY A 35 0.75 15.75 8.51
N ILE A 36 0.35 14.63 7.92
CA ILE A 36 -0.40 14.56 6.67
C ILE A 36 -1.65 13.71 6.92
N LEU A 37 -2.79 14.14 6.38
CA LEU A 37 -4.01 13.35 6.26
C LEU A 37 -4.16 12.91 4.81
N VAL A 38 -4.22 11.59 4.62
CA VAL A 38 -4.52 10.93 3.35
C VAL A 38 -5.74 10.05 3.58
N GLY A 39 -6.77 10.21 2.76
CA GLY A 39 -7.98 9.40 2.79
C GLY A 39 -7.91 8.31 1.72
N PHE A 40 -8.68 7.24 1.91
CA PHE A 40 -8.86 6.20 0.90
C PHE A 40 -10.14 6.49 0.12
N ALA A 41 -10.05 6.64 -1.20
CA ALA A 41 -11.22 6.86 -2.06
C ALA A 41 -12.00 5.56 -2.29
N SER A 42 -11.35 4.41 -2.12
CA SER A 42 -11.94 3.09 -2.34
C SER A 42 -11.41 2.02 -1.36
N GLU A 43 -12.10 0.87 -1.33
CA GLU A 43 -11.60 -0.32 -0.63
C GLU A 43 -10.30 -0.86 -1.25
N ASP A 44 -10.10 -0.65 -2.54
CA ASP A 44 -8.88 -1.03 -3.26
C ASP A 44 -7.69 -0.20 -2.77
N ASP A 45 -7.85 1.12 -2.59
CA ASP A 45 -6.80 1.97 -2.03
C ASP A 45 -6.38 1.53 -0.62
N TRP A 46 -7.36 1.12 0.20
CA TRP A 46 -7.09 0.55 1.51
C TRP A 46 -6.35 -0.80 1.43
N PHE A 47 -6.74 -1.64 0.47
CA PHE A 47 -6.08 -2.91 0.22
C PHE A 47 -4.62 -2.71 -0.20
N ASP A 48 -4.38 -1.79 -1.13
CA ASP A 48 -3.05 -1.44 -1.62
C ASP A 48 -2.17 -0.92 -0.48
N TYR A 49 -2.66 0.02 0.33
CA TYR A 49 -1.95 0.49 1.51
C TYR A 49 -1.54 -0.66 2.45
N LYS A 50 -2.46 -1.57 2.76
CA LYS A 50 -2.11 -2.74 3.60
C LYS A 50 -1.04 -3.61 2.95
N LEU A 51 -1.10 -3.81 1.64
CA LEU A 51 -0.16 -4.66 0.91
C LEU A 51 1.24 -4.03 0.86
N GLU A 52 1.32 -2.75 0.58
CA GLU A 52 2.55 -1.95 0.58
C GLU A 52 3.24 -1.97 1.95
N HIS A 53 2.46 -2.05 3.02
CA HIS A 53 2.97 -2.10 4.39
C HIS A 53 3.07 -3.51 4.98
N ASP A 54 2.69 -4.59 4.28
CA ASP A 54 2.84 -5.97 4.78
C ASP A 54 4.32 -6.40 4.72
N PRO A 55 4.98 -6.65 5.87
CA PRO A 55 6.39 -7.05 5.90
C PRO A 55 6.68 -8.33 5.11
N ARG A 56 5.70 -9.25 5.03
CA ARG A 56 5.83 -10.50 4.27
C ARG A 56 5.80 -10.24 2.77
N PHE A 57 5.00 -9.28 2.32
CA PHE A 57 4.95 -8.87 0.92
C PHE A 57 6.26 -8.18 0.53
N LEU A 58 6.72 -7.23 1.36
CA LEU A 58 8.00 -6.54 1.15
C LEU A 58 9.18 -7.50 1.11
N GLU A 59 9.22 -8.50 1.99
CA GLU A 59 10.26 -9.52 1.99
C GLU A 59 10.21 -10.40 0.72
N ARG A 60 9.01 -10.72 0.22
CA ARG A 60 8.85 -11.44 -1.06
C ARG A 60 9.38 -10.61 -2.23
N ILE A 61 9.06 -9.32 -2.30
CA ILE A 61 9.59 -8.40 -3.33
C ILE A 61 11.11 -8.33 -3.25
N ARG A 62 11.67 -8.19 -2.04
CA ARG A 62 13.12 -8.17 -1.83
C ARG A 62 13.80 -9.44 -2.34
N ARG A 63 13.22 -10.61 -2.07
CA ARG A 63 13.73 -11.90 -2.58
C ARG A 63 13.62 -11.99 -4.09
N ALA A 64 12.50 -11.56 -4.67
CA ALA A 64 12.31 -11.57 -6.12
C ALA A 64 13.35 -10.69 -6.82
N ARG A 65 13.61 -9.48 -6.31
CA ARG A 65 14.65 -8.58 -6.84
C ARG A 65 16.05 -9.24 -6.82
N LYS A 66 16.44 -9.84 -5.70
CA LYS A 66 17.71 -10.59 -5.60
C LYS A 66 17.80 -11.76 -6.59
N SER A 67 16.69 -12.48 -6.79
CA SER A 67 16.65 -13.57 -7.77
C SER A 67 16.83 -13.06 -9.20
N LEU A 68 16.21 -11.91 -9.55
CA LEU A 68 16.39 -11.29 -10.87
C LEU A 68 17.85 -10.85 -11.09
N GLU A 69 18.47 -10.21 -10.10
CA GLU A 69 19.89 -9.83 -10.14
C GLU A 69 20.81 -11.05 -10.32
N ALA A 70 20.44 -12.19 -9.72
CA ALA A 70 21.14 -13.46 -9.86
C ALA A 70 20.80 -14.23 -11.16
N GLY A 71 20.08 -13.62 -12.11
CA GLY A 71 19.72 -14.23 -13.40
C GLY A 71 18.64 -15.31 -13.33
N LYS A 72 17.90 -15.42 -12.21
CA LYS A 72 16.85 -16.43 -11.99
C LYS A 72 15.45 -15.94 -12.41
N GLY A 73 15.38 -14.90 -13.24
CA GLY A 73 14.14 -14.42 -13.83
C GLY A 73 13.68 -15.28 -15.01
N ILE A 74 12.41 -15.13 -15.38
CA ILE A 74 11.89 -15.60 -16.66
C ILE A 74 11.55 -14.38 -17.51
N LYS A 75 11.74 -14.48 -18.83
CA LYS A 75 11.31 -13.40 -19.72
C LYS A 75 9.78 -13.37 -19.78
N LEU A 76 9.23 -12.21 -20.12
CA LEU A 76 7.78 -12.03 -20.15
C LEU A 76 7.13 -12.94 -21.20
N GLU A 77 7.77 -13.11 -22.37
CA GLU A 77 7.31 -14.03 -23.42
C GLU A 77 7.30 -15.51 -22.99
N ASP A 78 8.06 -15.87 -21.96
CA ASP A 78 8.16 -17.23 -21.42
C ASP A 78 7.21 -17.46 -20.23
N VAL A 79 6.44 -16.44 -19.80
CA VAL A 79 5.47 -16.56 -18.72
C VAL A 79 4.27 -17.39 -19.21
N PRO A 80 3.91 -18.50 -18.55
CA PRO A 80 2.72 -19.26 -18.91
C PRO A 80 1.46 -18.40 -18.78
N LEU A 81 0.64 -18.37 -19.83
CA LEU A 81 -0.64 -17.64 -19.85
C LEU A 81 -1.62 -18.18 -18.79
N GLU A 82 -1.48 -19.47 -18.47
CA GLU A 82 -2.25 -20.12 -17.41
C GLU A 82 -1.38 -20.30 -16.16
N PRO A 83 -1.80 -19.78 -15.00
CA PRO A 83 -1.08 -20.01 -13.76
C PRO A 83 -1.07 -21.50 -13.45
N LYS A 84 0.11 -22.09 -13.29
CA LYS A 84 0.23 -23.48 -12.83
C LYS A 84 -0.40 -23.57 -11.44
N ALA A 85 -1.52 -24.30 -11.33
CA ALA A 85 -2.19 -24.55 -10.06
C ALA A 85 -1.16 -25.09 -9.05
N THR A 86 -0.84 -24.31 -8.02
CA THR A 86 0.08 -24.74 -6.98
C THR A 86 -0.60 -25.88 -6.22
N SER A 87 -0.13 -27.11 -6.43
CA SER A 87 -0.48 -28.25 -5.59
C SER A 87 -0.09 -27.93 -4.15
N ARG A 88 -1.07 -27.55 -3.32
CA ARG A 88 -0.93 -27.59 -1.85
C ARG A 88 -0.91 -29.06 -1.44
N ARG A 89 0.26 -29.68 -1.57
CA ARG A 89 0.52 -31.03 -1.10
C ARG A 89 0.83 -30.98 0.40
N THR A 90 -0.20 -30.75 1.23
CA THR A 90 -0.09 -31.06 2.67
C THR A 90 -0.31 -32.56 2.85
N LYS A 91 0.78 -33.31 2.86
CA LYS A 91 0.88 -34.62 3.52
C LYS A 91 0.58 -34.42 5.02
N ARG A 92 -0.61 -34.84 5.47
CA ARG A 92 -0.87 -35.38 6.81
C ARG A 92 -1.42 -36.78 6.54
N ARG A 93 -0.63 -37.86 6.58
CA ARG A 93 -0.13 -38.57 7.77
C ARG A 93 -1.19 -38.67 8.86
N SER A 94 -1.95 -39.76 8.79
CA SER A 94 -2.46 -40.56 9.90
C SER A 94 -2.47 -42.00 9.41
#